data_AF-A0A7C5QGG4-F1
#
_entry.id   AF-A0A7C5QGG4-F1
#
_cell.length_a   1.000
_cell.length_b   1.000
_cell.length_c   1.000
_cell.angle_alpha   90.00
_cell.angle_beta   90.00
_cell.angle_gamma   90.00
#
_symmetry.space_group_name_H-M   'P 1'
#
loop_
_entity.id
_entity.type
_entity.pdbx_description
1 polymer ?
#
loop_
_entity_poly.entity_id
_entity_poly.type
_entity_poly.pdbx_seq_one_letter_code
_entity_poly.pdbx_strand_id
1 'polypeptide(L)' 'MRKEYFAVLGFVLIALGLLSIILSAMGLQFSFLLWMDRSLGAGLAFLLRILMVLFGFVLMYLNLVDWKRMD' A
#
# COMPACT_ATOMS: atom_id res chain seq x y z
N MET A 1 -7.50 -7.35 18.78
CA MET A 1 -7.47 -6.04 18.08
C MET A 1 -8.71 -5.94 17.20
N ARG A 2 -9.37 -4.77 17.12
CA ARG A 2 -10.58 -4.62 16.30
C ARG A 2 -10.24 -4.79 14.82
N LYS A 3 -10.98 -5.65 14.11
CA LYS A 3 -10.76 -5.94 12.69
C LYS A 3 -10.79 -4.64 11.87
N GLU A 4 -11.59 -3.66 12.28
CA GLU A 4 -11.70 -2.35 11.62
C GLU A 4 -10.35 -1.65 11.40
N TYR A 5 -9.40 -1.75 12.34
CA TYR A 5 -8.09 -1.09 12.20
C TYR A 5 -7.28 -1.66 11.03
N PHE A 6 -7.37 -2.96 10.76
CA PHE A 6 -6.69 -3.59 9.63
C PHE A 6 -7.29 -3.16 8.29
N ALA A 7 -8.61 -2.95 8.24
CA ALA A 7 -9.27 -2.41 7.05
C ALA A 7 -8.83 -0.98 6.75
N VAL A 8 -8.81 -0.12 7.78
CA VAL A 8 -8.34 1.27 7.64
C VAL A 8 -6.87 1.31 7.21
N LEU A 9 -6.03 0.47 7.83
CA LEU A 9 -4.60 0.43 7.50
C LEU A 9 -4.37 -0.09 6.07
N GLY A 10 -5.11 -1.12 5.64
CA GLY A 10 -5.10 -1.60 4.27
C GLY A 10 -5.54 -0.53 3.26
N PHE A 11 -6.63 0.18 3.55
CA PHE A 11 -7.11 1.28 2.72
C PHE A 11 -6.10 2.41 2.58
N VAL A 12 -5.51 2.87 3.68
CA VAL A 12 -4.47 3.92 3.68
C VAL A 12 -3.25 3.47 2.87
N LEU A 13 -2.83 2.22 3.02
CA LEU A 13 -1.68 1.69 2.29
C LEU A 13 -1.92 1.62 0.78
N ILE A 14 -3.12 1.19 0.36
CA ILE A 14 -3.55 1.20 -1.04
C ILE A 14 -3.54 2.63 -1.58
N ALA A 15 -4.17 3.56 -0.85
CA ALA A 15 -4.29 4.95 -1.27
C ALA A 15 -2.91 5.62 -1.42
N LEU A 16 -2.02 5.44 -0.45
CA LEU A 16 -0.65 5.96 -0.50
C LEU A 16 0.18 5.33 -1.63
N GLY A 17 0.09 4.02 -1.81
CA GLY A 17 0.80 3.32 -2.87
C GLY A 17 0.33 3.77 -4.26
N LEU A 18 -0.98 3.83 -4.49
CA LEU A 18 -1.56 4.28 -5.76
C LEU A 18 -1.22 5.75 -6.04
N LEU A 19 -1.40 6.63 -5.05
CA LEU A 19 -1.09 8.05 -5.21
C LEU A 19 0.40 8.26 -5.51
N SER A 20 1.28 7.51 -4.87
CA SER A 20 2.70 7.55 -5.15
C SER A 20 3.05 7.06 -6.56
N ILE A 21 2.34 6.06 -7.09
CA ILE A 21 2.53 5.57 -8.47
C ILE A 21 2.07 6.63 -9.48
N ILE A 22 0.90 7.24 -9.25
CA ILE A 22 0.36 8.29 -10.12
C ILE A 22 1.30 9.49 -10.17
N LEU A 23 1.77 9.97 -9.01
CA LEU A 23 2.72 11.08 -8.95
C LEU A 23 4.03 10.73 -9.65
N SER A 24 4.55 9.52 -9.44
CA SER A 24 5.74 9.03 -10.15
C SER A 24 5.56 9.03 -11.66
N ALA A 25 4.37 8.72 -12.18
CA ALA A 25 4.08 8.77 -13.62
C ALA A 25 4.10 10.21 -14.17
N MET A 26 3.79 11.21 -13.32
CA MET A 26 3.90 12.63 -13.65
C MET A 26 5.31 13.20 -13.43
N GLY A 27 6.30 12.36 -13.08
CA GLY A 27 7.65 12.81 -12.71
C GLY A 27 7.74 13.48 -11.34
N LEU A 28 6.67 13.41 -10.53
CA LEU A 28 6.62 13.93 -9.18
C LEU A 28 6.97 12.83 -8.17
N GLN A 29 7.60 13.22 -7.06
CA GLN A 29 7.95 12.30 -5.98
C GLN A 29 7.08 12.56 -4.76
N PHE A 30 6.55 11.48 -4.18
CA PHE A 30 5.81 11.58 -2.93
C PHE A 30 6.78 11.88 -1.78
N SER A 31 6.67 13.02 -1.12
CA SER A 31 7.65 13.48 -0.12
C SER A 31 7.90 12.47 1.00
N PHE A 32 6.85 11.74 1.41
CA PHE A 32 6.97 10.70 2.44
C PHE A 32 7.67 9.42 1.96
N LEU A 33 7.57 9.06 0.67
CA LEU A 33 8.22 7.86 0.11
C LEU A 33 9.58 8.18 -0.53
N LEU A 34 10.03 9.42 -0.48
CA LEU A 34 11.23 9.91 -1.14
C LEU A 34 12.51 9.23 -0.61
N TRP A 35 12.47 8.70 0.61
CA TRP A 35 13.54 7.88 1.17
C TRP A 35 13.76 6.59 0.36
N MET A 36 12.69 5.99 -0.19
CA MET A 36 12.79 4.78 -1.01
C MET A 36 13.52 5.07 -2.32
N ASP A 37 13.20 6.20 -2.96
CA ASP A 37 13.87 6.63 -4.18
C ASP A 37 15.36 6.92 -3.93
N ARG A 38 15.70 7.56 -2.81
CA ARG A 38 17.08 7.89 -2.45
C ARG A 38 17.91 6.66 -2.06
N SER A 39 17.33 5.71 -1.34
CA SER A 39 18.07 4.57 -0.79
C SER A 39 18.16 3.38 -1.74
N LEU A 40 17.14 3.15 -2.58
CA LEU A 40 17.01 1.93 -3.40
C LEU A 40 17.05 2.24 -4.90
N GLY A 41 16.96 3.51 -5.30
CA GLY A 41 16.87 3.95 -6.68
C GLY A 41 15.45 3.81 -7.25
N ALA A 42 15.19 4.47 -8.37
CA ALA A 42 13.85 4.65 -8.93
C ALA A 42 13.14 3.33 -9.29
N GLY A 43 13.87 2.34 -9.83
CA GLY A 43 13.31 1.05 -10.24
C GLY A 43 12.81 0.22 -9.05
N LEU A 44 13.64 0.05 -8.02
CA LEU A 44 13.26 -0.69 -6.81
C LEU A 44 12.21 0.06 -5.98
N ALA A 45 12.28 1.39 -5.93
CA ALA A 45 11.27 2.21 -5.29
C ALA A 45 9.89 2.02 -5.95
N PHE A 46 9.83 1.98 -7.28
CA PHE A 46 8.60 1.69 -8.02
C PHE A 46 8.04 0.29 -7.70
N LEU A 47 8.91 -0.72 -7.65
CA LEU A 47 8.51 -2.10 -7.34
C LEU A 47 7.96 -2.22 -5.90
N LEU A 48 8.56 -1.53 -4.94
CA LEU A 48 8.03 -1.45 -3.57
C LEU A 48 6.69 -0.71 -3.49
N ARG A 49 6.46 0.33 -4.30
CA ARG A 49 5.14 0.98 -4.36
C ARG A 49 4.06 0.00 -4.82
N ILE A 50 4.36 -0.84 -5.81
CA ILE A 50 3.45 -1.90 -6.25
C ILE A 50 3.20 -2.89 -5.09
N LEU A 51 4.25 -3.33 -4.40
CA LEU A 51 4.11 -4.22 -3.25
C LEU A 51 3.29 -3.61 -2.11
N MET A 52 3.41 -2.30 -1.85
CA MET A 52 2.56 -1.60 -0.88
C MET A 52 1.09 -1.66 -1.27
N VAL A 53 0.76 -1.41 -2.54
CA VAL A 53 -0.63 -1.51 -3.04
C VAL A 53 -1.15 -2.93 -2.87
N LEU A 54 -0.39 -3.93 -3.33
CA LEU A 54 -0.77 -5.35 -3.23
C LEU A 54 -0.95 -5.79 -1.78
N PHE A 55 -0.03 -5.43 -0.89
CA PHE A 55 -0.13 -5.75 0.53
C PHE A 55 -1.35 -5.11 1.17
N GLY A 56 -1.68 -3.87 0.79
CA GLY A 56 -2.90 -3.21 1.26
C GLY A 56 -4.17 -3.94 0.81
N PHE A 57 -4.21 -4.44 -0.44
CA PHE A 57 -5.29 -5.29 -0.91
C PHE A 57 -5.40 -6.60 -0.14
N VAL A 58 -4.27 -7.24 0.16
CA VAL A 58 -4.24 -8.47 0.98
C VAL A 58 -4.83 -8.21 2.37
N LEU A 59 -4.41 -7.12 3.04
CA LEU A 59 -4.97 -6.73 4.35
C LEU A 59 -6.48 -6.50 4.30
N MET A 60 -6.95 -5.83 3.26
CA MET A 60 -8.38 -5.56 3.08
C MET A 60 -9.16 -6.85 2.79
N TYR A 61 -8.62 -7.76 1.97
CA TYR A 61 -9.23 -9.05 1.66
C TYR A 61 -9.36 -9.93 2.91
N LEU A 62 -8.30 -10.03 3.72
CA LEU A 62 -8.34 -10.77 4.98
C LEU A 62 -9.36 -10.20 5.97
N ASN A 63 -9.70 -8.91 5.86
CA ASN A 63 -10.76 -8.30 6.65
C ASN A 63 -12.16 -8.68 6.16
N LEU A 64 -12.31 -8.70 4.84
CA LEU A 64 -13.58 -8.99 4.16
C LEU A 64 -13.99 -10.45 4.32
N VAL A 65 -13.01 -11.37 4.32
CA VAL A 65 -13.26 -12.78 4.61
C VAL A 65 -13.49 -12.93 6.11
N ASP A 66 -14.75 -13.11 6.51
CA ASP A 66 -15.09 -13.39 7.90
C ASP A 66 -14.82 -14.88 8.18
N TRP A 67 -13.56 -15.22 8.46
CA TRP A 67 -13.13 -16.60 8.75
C TRP A 67 -13.92 -17.25 9.89
N LYS A 68 -14.56 -16.44 10.76
CA LYS A 68 -15.33 -16.88 11.93
C LYS A 68 -16.76 -17.34 11.59
N ARG A 69 -17.14 -17.32 10.32
CA ARG A 69 -18.48 -17.68 9.84
C ARG A 69 -18.49 -18.96 9.00
N MET A 70 -17.35 -19.67 8.94
CA MET A 70 -17.15 -20.89 8.16
C MET A 70 -17.02 -22.16 9.03
N ASP A 71 -17.54 -22.11 10.26
CA ASP A 71 -17.62 -23.21 11.22
C ASP A 71 -19.02 -23.26 11.86
#